data_AF-A0A923S9V0-F1
#
_entry.id   AF-A0A923S9V0-F1
#
_cell.length_a   1.000
_cell.length_b   1.000
_cell.length_c   1.000
_cell.angle_alpha   90.00
_cell.angle_beta   90.00
_cell.angle_gamma   90.00
#
_symmetry.space_group_name_H-M   'P 1'
#
loop_
_entity.id
_entity.type
_entity.pdbx_description
1 polymer ?
#
loop_
_entity_poly.entity_id
_entity_poly.type
_entity_poly.pdbx_seq_one_letter_code
_entity_poly.pdbx_strand_id
1 'polypeptide(L)'
;MEPKAISVVPDRPGKTSFWTTSRAAGKYDRPETIPSSTQPPTLSVGTLDNVRSVFWSSYRHLFPPHSIAAQAPNGSLVISWSIMDDPHAKYPYAAPVMLRFDEALVDTMWKADTRQRNRIAQNHEPTLREGLRGYDPFARFPNARVINIG
;
A
#
# COMPACT_ATOMS: atom_id res chain seq x y z
N MET A 1 2.94 -2.58 -69.18
CA MET A 1 3.74 -3.76 -68.83
C MET A 1 4.16 -3.61 -67.37
N GLU A 2 3.88 -4.62 -66.54
CA GLU A 2 4.46 -4.82 -65.19
C GLU A 2 6.02 -4.84 -65.21
N PRO A 3 6.78 -4.79 -64.07
CA PRO A 3 6.41 -5.24 -62.71
C PRO A 3 6.93 -4.44 -61.47
N LYS A 4 6.18 -4.62 -60.35
CA LYS A 4 6.55 -5.14 -59.01
C LYS A 4 7.45 -4.36 -58.00
N ALA A 5 6.88 -4.24 -56.80
CA ALA A 5 7.42 -3.75 -55.52
C ALA A 5 8.46 -4.68 -54.86
N ILE A 6 9.07 -4.24 -53.74
CA ILE A 6 8.96 -4.89 -52.41
C ILE A 6 9.63 -4.00 -51.32
N SER A 7 8.86 -3.77 -50.27
CA SER A 7 9.25 -3.23 -48.95
C SER A 7 9.96 -4.31 -48.13
N VAL A 8 11.06 -3.98 -47.46
CA VAL A 8 11.81 -4.92 -46.61
C VAL A 8 11.47 -4.69 -45.14
N VAL A 9 10.71 -5.63 -44.57
CA VAL A 9 10.58 -5.91 -43.14
C VAL A 9 11.37 -7.19 -42.86
N PRO A 10 12.12 -7.31 -41.76
CA PRO A 10 12.50 -8.61 -41.22
C PRO A 10 11.50 -9.10 -40.17
N ASP A 11 11.11 -10.35 -40.35
CA ASP A 11 10.11 -11.14 -39.63
C ASP A 11 10.74 -11.94 -38.46
N ARG A 12 10.11 -11.91 -37.26
CA ARG A 12 9.84 -13.00 -36.25
C ARG A 12 10.98 -13.96 -35.78
N PRO A 13 10.80 -14.94 -34.83
CA PRO A 13 9.64 -15.37 -33.99
C PRO A 13 9.96 -15.57 -32.47
N GLY A 14 8.93 -15.85 -31.67
CA GLY A 14 9.02 -16.07 -30.21
C GLY A 14 9.52 -17.44 -29.75
N LYS A 15 9.72 -17.59 -28.43
CA LYS A 15 9.69 -18.86 -27.66
C LYS A 15 9.58 -18.59 -26.15
N THR A 16 8.70 -19.37 -25.54
CA THR A 16 8.30 -19.43 -24.13
C THR A 16 9.35 -20.06 -23.20
N SER A 17 9.24 -19.66 -21.92
CA SER A 17 9.55 -20.33 -20.64
C SER A 17 10.40 -21.59 -20.63
N PHE A 18 11.48 -21.60 -19.84
CA PHE A 18 11.98 -22.65 -18.92
C PHE A 18 13.11 -21.94 -18.12
N TRP A 19 13.19 -21.99 -16.79
CA TRP A 19 13.98 -22.90 -15.95
C TRP A 19 13.46 -22.71 -14.50
N THR A 20 12.80 -23.69 -13.88
CA THR A 20 13.34 -24.84 -13.13
C THR A 20 14.24 -24.49 -11.94
N THR A 21 13.84 -25.07 -10.81
CA THR A 21 14.30 -24.97 -9.44
C THR A 21 15.66 -25.63 -9.14
N SER A 22 16.31 -25.07 -8.11
CA SER A 22 17.07 -25.74 -7.03
C SER A 22 18.54 -26.17 -7.19
N ARG A 23 19.33 -25.57 -6.28
CA ARG A 23 20.49 -26.06 -5.51
C ARG A 23 21.78 -26.45 -6.25
N ALA A 24 22.82 -25.66 -5.96
CA ALA A 24 24.11 -26.20 -5.55
C ALA A 24 24.70 -25.32 -4.43
N ALA A 25 25.04 -25.97 -3.31
CA ALA A 25 25.75 -25.38 -2.19
C ALA A 25 27.22 -25.13 -2.58
N GLY A 26 27.65 -23.87 -2.50
CA GLY A 26 29.03 -23.46 -2.68
C GLY A 26 29.49 -22.63 -1.49
N LYS A 27 30.19 -23.32 -0.57
CA LYS A 27 31.19 -22.84 0.39
C LYS A 27 31.09 -21.38 0.84
N TYR A 28 30.65 -21.24 2.09
CA TYR A 28 30.75 -20.05 2.93
C TYR A 28 32.23 -19.71 3.17
N ASP A 29 32.64 -18.50 2.79
CA ASP A 29 33.78 -17.80 3.41
C ASP A 29 33.23 -16.48 3.95
N ARG A 30 33.26 -16.33 5.26
CA ARG A 30 32.67 -15.19 5.98
C ARG A 30 33.79 -14.21 6.32
N PRO A 31 33.83 -13.01 5.75
CA PRO A 31 34.51 -11.91 6.41
C PRO A 31 33.61 -11.41 7.54
N GLU A 32 34.14 -11.48 8.77
CA GLU A 32 33.58 -10.82 9.94
C GLU A 32 33.46 -9.31 9.66
N THR A 33 32.40 -8.70 10.22
CA THR A 33 32.07 -7.27 10.21
C THR A 33 31.56 -6.67 8.89
N ILE A 34 30.23 -6.75 8.71
CA ILE A 34 29.45 -5.71 8.04
C ILE A 34 28.56 -5.10 9.13
N PRO A 35 28.60 -3.77 9.37
CA PRO A 35 27.77 -3.14 10.39
C PRO A 35 26.31 -3.44 10.09
N SER A 36 25.51 -3.69 11.14
CA SER A 36 24.06 -3.82 11.03
C SER A 36 23.53 -2.67 10.18
N SER A 37 23.28 -2.96 8.90
CA SER A 37 22.44 -2.13 8.06
C SER A 37 21.12 -2.13 8.80
N THR A 38 20.86 -1.03 9.47
CA THR A 38 19.53 -0.70 9.97
C THR A 38 18.74 -0.35 8.71
N GLN A 39 18.48 -1.36 7.89
CA GLN A 39 17.34 -1.32 6.99
C GLN A 39 16.19 -0.96 7.92
N PRO A 40 15.53 0.20 7.75
CA PRO A 40 14.27 0.40 8.44
C PRO A 40 13.44 -0.83 8.12
N PRO A 41 12.73 -1.42 9.10
CA PRO A 41 11.88 -2.57 8.79
C PRO A 41 11.10 -2.16 7.56
N THR A 42 11.34 -2.86 6.44
CA THR A 42 10.47 -2.75 5.30
C THR A 42 9.13 -3.03 5.93
N LEU A 43 8.28 -2.01 6.07
CA LEU A 43 6.90 -2.21 6.43
C LEU A 43 6.47 -3.24 5.40
N SER A 44 6.40 -4.52 5.79
CA SER A 44 5.71 -5.48 4.97
C SER A 44 4.35 -4.83 4.88
N VAL A 45 3.97 -4.40 3.69
CA VAL A 45 2.63 -3.92 3.43
C VAL A 45 1.76 -5.11 3.78
N GLY A 46 1.40 -5.20 5.05
CA GLY A 46 0.66 -6.30 5.60
C GLY A 46 -0.65 -6.22 4.86
N THR A 47 -0.94 -7.27 4.11
CA THR A 47 -2.22 -7.43 3.43
C THR A 47 -3.28 -7.09 4.47
N LEU A 48 -4.01 -5.98 4.23
CA LEU A 48 -5.07 -5.58 5.12
C LEU A 48 -6.03 -6.75 5.29
N ASP A 49 -6.46 -7.01 6.53
CA ASP A 49 -7.50 -8.01 6.74
C ASP A 49 -8.80 -7.62 5.99
N ASN A 50 -9.72 -8.58 5.91
CA ASN A 50 -10.99 -8.42 5.21
C ASN A 50 -11.86 -7.26 5.74
N VAL A 51 -11.63 -6.80 6.97
CA VAL A 51 -12.38 -5.69 7.56
C VAL A 51 -11.71 -4.36 7.23
N ARG A 52 -10.41 -4.20 7.50
CA ARG A 52 -9.67 -2.96 7.22
C ARG A 52 -9.59 -2.67 5.71
N SER A 53 -9.55 -3.69 4.86
CA SER A 53 -9.60 -3.52 3.41
C SER A 53 -10.91 -2.88 2.93
N VAL A 54 -12.04 -3.18 3.58
CA VAL A 54 -13.34 -2.56 3.25
C VAL A 54 -13.36 -1.08 3.62
N PHE A 55 -12.86 -0.73 4.80
CA PHE A 55 -12.70 0.67 5.21
C PHE A 55 -11.76 1.42 4.27
N TRP A 56 -10.60 0.84 3.97
CA TRP A 56 -9.64 1.45 3.05
C TRP A 56 -10.24 1.69 1.66
N SER A 57 -10.90 0.68 1.09
CA SER A 57 -11.60 0.80 -0.20
C SER A 57 -12.64 1.92 -0.18
N SER A 58 -13.43 1.99 0.90
CA SER A 58 -14.50 2.98 1.04
C SER A 58 -13.97 4.41 1.22
N TYR A 59 -12.79 4.59 1.80
CA TYR A 59 -12.24 5.92 2.10
C TYR A 59 -11.17 6.36 1.11
N ARG A 60 -10.85 5.50 0.12
CA ARG A 60 -9.72 5.68 -0.78
C ARG A 60 -9.73 7.03 -1.48
N HIS A 61 -10.89 7.53 -1.88
CA HIS A 61 -11.04 8.80 -2.60
C HIS A 61 -10.69 10.04 -1.78
N LEU A 62 -10.55 9.93 -0.45
CA LEU A 62 -10.17 11.04 0.42
C LEU A 62 -8.65 11.29 0.46
N PHE A 63 -7.86 10.39 -0.13
CA PHE A 63 -6.41 10.39 -0.03
C PHE A 63 -5.74 10.44 -1.41
N PRO A 64 -4.48 10.92 -1.51
CA PRO A 64 -3.77 11.01 -2.78
C PRO A 64 -3.69 9.67 -3.53
N PRO A 65 -3.66 9.64 -4.88
CA PRO A 65 -3.60 8.40 -5.67
C PRO A 65 -2.43 7.45 -5.37
N HIS A 66 -1.35 7.97 -4.79
CA HIS A 66 -0.16 7.20 -4.40
C HIS A 66 -0.13 6.82 -2.91
N SER A 67 -1.22 7.08 -2.17
CA SER A 67 -1.34 6.63 -0.78
C SER A 67 -1.54 5.12 -0.69
N ILE A 68 -0.94 4.56 0.35
CA ILE A 68 -0.96 3.16 0.73
C ILE A 68 -1.54 3.03 2.13
N ALA A 69 -2.12 1.87 2.39
CA ALA A 69 -2.67 1.51 3.69
C ALA A 69 -2.03 0.22 4.19
N ALA A 70 -1.71 0.18 5.48
CA ALA A 70 -1.15 -0.98 6.15
C ALA A 70 -1.81 -1.17 7.52
N GLN A 71 -1.85 -2.40 7.99
CA GLN A 71 -2.33 -2.72 9.33
C GLN A 71 -1.17 -2.68 10.33
N ALA A 72 -1.32 -1.89 11.39
CA ALA A 72 -0.38 -1.89 12.50
C ALA A 72 -0.62 -3.12 13.41
N PRO A 73 0.38 -3.57 14.18
CA PRO A 73 0.25 -4.73 15.09
C PRO A 73 -0.89 -4.59 16.12
N ASN A 74 -1.28 -3.36 16.46
CA ASN A 74 -2.39 -3.07 17.36
C ASN A 74 -3.77 -3.09 16.66
N GLY A 75 -3.84 -3.51 15.39
CA GLY A 75 -5.07 -3.57 14.61
C GLY A 75 -5.54 -2.24 14.02
N SER A 76 -4.77 -1.15 14.17
CA SER A 76 -5.08 0.14 13.55
C SER A 76 -4.78 0.11 12.05
N LEU A 77 -5.51 0.91 11.27
CA LEU A 77 -5.23 1.13 9.85
C LEU A 77 -4.35 2.39 9.71
N VAL A 78 -3.15 2.23 9.18
CA VAL A 78 -2.21 3.32 8.93
C VAL A 78 -2.23 3.63 7.44
N ILE A 79 -2.56 4.87 7.09
CA ILE A 79 -2.58 5.40 5.74
C ILE A 79 -1.39 6.35 5.61
N SER A 80 -0.54 6.12 4.62
CA SER A 80 0.64 6.93 4.38
C SER A 80 0.90 7.05 2.88
N TRP A 81 1.70 8.03 2.48
CA TRP A 81 2.11 8.21 1.09
C TRP A 81 3.52 8.77 1.05
N SER A 82 4.18 8.61 -0.09
CA SER A 82 5.56 9.02 -0.25
C SER A 82 5.70 10.52 -0.52
N ILE A 83 6.70 11.17 0.07
CA ILE A 83 7.19 12.49 -0.38
C ILE A 83 8.42 12.24 -1.25
N MET A 84 8.21 11.78 -2.48
CA MET A 84 9.35 11.47 -3.37
C MET A 84 10.13 12.71 -3.80
N ASP A 85 9.54 13.90 -3.68
CA ASP A 85 10.12 15.15 -4.16
C ASP A 85 10.95 15.89 -3.10
N ASP A 86 11.15 15.32 -1.91
CA ASP A 86 11.97 15.93 -0.86
C ASP A 86 13.36 15.27 -0.77
N PRO A 87 14.42 15.92 -1.30
CA PRO A 87 15.78 15.40 -1.26
C PRO A 87 16.37 15.33 0.17
N HIS A 88 15.70 15.93 1.16
CA HIS A 88 16.10 15.90 2.56
C HIS A 88 15.23 14.96 3.42
N ALA A 89 14.25 14.28 2.82
CA ALA A 89 13.40 13.35 3.57
C ALA A 89 14.21 12.14 4.06
N LYS A 90 14.44 12.11 5.38
CA LYS A 90 15.10 10.98 6.06
C LYS A 90 14.31 9.67 5.91
N TYR A 91 12.99 9.76 5.76
CA TYR A 91 12.09 8.64 5.56
C TYR A 91 11.21 8.89 4.34
N PRO A 92 10.94 7.86 3.52
CA PRO A 92 10.27 8.04 2.24
C PRO A 92 8.77 8.38 2.34
N TYR A 93 8.18 8.47 3.55
CA TYR A 93 6.75 8.65 3.77
C TYR A 93 6.43 9.92 4.56
N ALA A 94 5.36 10.60 4.16
CA ALA A 94 5.06 12.00 4.50
C ALA A 94 4.59 12.24 5.93
N ALA A 95 3.43 11.65 6.24
CA ALA A 95 2.68 11.92 7.45
C ALA A 95 1.52 10.93 7.50
N PRO A 96 1.49 10.01 8.49
CA PRO A 96 0.47 9.00 8.53
C PRO A 96 -0.86 9.54 9.07
N VAL A 97 -1.96 9.05 8.51
CA VAL A 97 -3.27 9.05 9.16
C VAL A 97 -3.49 7.66 9.76
N MET A 98 -3.70 7.59 11.07
CA MET A 98 -4.00 6.36 11.78
C MET A 98 -5.48 6.30 12.13
N LEU A 99 -6.18 5.29 11.62
CA LEU A 99 -7.55 4.98 12.01
C LEU A 99 -7.52 3.90 13.09
N ARG A 100 -8.11 4.22 14.24
CA ARG A 100 -8.41 3.28 15.30
C ARG A 100 -9.89 2.91 15.20
N PHE A 101 -10.19 1.64 15.40
CA PHE A 101 -11.56 1.16 15.33
C PHE A 101 -12.01 0.73 16.72
N ASP A 102 -13.24 1.09 17.07
CA ASP A 102 -13.87 0.55 18.26
C ASP A 102 -14.06 -0.96 18.11
N GLU A 103 -13.83 -1.70 19.19
CA GLU A 103 -13.87 -3.16 19.17
C GLU A 103 -15.24 -3.69 18.73
N ALA A 104 -16.33 -3.08 19.21
CA ALA A 104 -17.70 -3.44 18.83
C ALA A 104 -17.98 -3.24 17.33
N LEU A 105 -17.37 -2.23 16.70
CA LEU A 105 -17.47 -2.00 15.27
C LEU A 105 -16.74 -3.11 14.50
N VAL A 106 -15.52 -3.45 14.91
CA VAL A 106 -14.74 -4.53 14.29
C VAL A 106 -15.48 -5.87 14.41
N ASP A 107 -16.05 -6.18 15.57
CA ASP A 107 -16.84 -7.38 15.79
C ASP A 107 -18.09 -7.44 14.91
N THR A 108 -18.77 -6.29 14.76
CA THR A 108 -19.93 -6.17 13.88
C THR A 108 -19.52 -6.42 12.43
N MET A 109 -18.40 -5.85 11.98
CA MET A 109 -17.88 -6.05 10.63
C MET A 109 -17.50 -7.52 10.37
N TRP A 110 -16.92 -8.22 11.34
CA TRP A 110 -16.59 -9.65 11.19
C TRP A 110 -17.82 -10.52 10.98
N LYS A 111 -18.92 -10.23 11.69
CA LYS A 111 -20.19 -10.97 11.58
C LYS A 111 -21.01 -10.61 10.34
N ALA A 112 -20.79 -9.42 9.79
CA ALA A 112 -21.52 -8.90 8.64
C ALA A 112 -21.12 -9.57 7.32
N ASP A 113 -22.04 -9.62 6.36
CA ASP A 113 -21.74 -9.99 4.97
C ASP A 113 -21.06 -8.84 4.20
N THR A 114 -20.62 -9.10 2.97
CA THR A 114 -19.91 -8.11 2.14
C THR A 114 -20.72 -6.83 1.89
N ARG A 115 -22.03 -6.93 1.62
CA ARG A 115 -22.87 -5.74 1.36
C ARG A 115 -23.04 -4.92 2.62
N GLN A 116 -23.26 -5.58 3.75
CA GLN A 116 -23.39 -4.95 5.05
C GLN A 116 -22.08 -4.25 5.47
N ARG A 117 -20.92 -4.91 5.30
CA ARG A 117 -19.61 -4.30 5.58
C ARG A 117 -19.39 -3.00 4.81
N ASN A 118 -19.69 -3.01 3.50
CA ASN A 118 -19.57 -1.81 2.67
C ASN A 118 -20.47 -0.68 3.17
N ARG A 119 -21.73 -1.00 3.53
CA ARG A 119 -22.67 -0.01 4.06
C ARG A 119 -22.21 0.57 5.40
N ILE A 120 -21.72 -0.28 6.31
CA ILE A 120 -21.17 0.16 7.60
C ILE A 120 -19.99 1.10 7.36
N ALA A 121 -19.02 0.71 6.53
CA ALA A 121 -17.87 1.56 6.24
C ALA A 121 -18.27 2.92 5.65
N GLN A 122 -19.17 2.95 4.66
CA GLN A 122 -19.70 4.18 4.06
C GLN A 122 -20.40 5.08 5.09
N ASN A 123 -21.18 4.50 6.01
CA ASN A 123 -21.86 5.27 7.05
C ASN A 123 -20.90 5.96 8.03
N HIS A 124 -19.67 5.44 8.19
CA HIS A 124 -18.63 6.05 9.01
C HIS A 124 -17.69 6.99 8.23
N GLU A 125 -17.85 7.14 6.91
CA GLU A 125 -17.07 8.12 6.13
C GLU A 125 -17.22 9.56 6.68
N PRO A 126 -18.42 10.04 7.09
CA PRO A 126 -18.56 11.36 7.69
C PRO A 126 -17.69 11.56 8.93
N THR A 127 -17.57 10.55 9.80
CA THR A 127 -16.67 10.60 10.98
C THR A 127 -15.22 10.79 10.56
N LEU A 128 -14.78 10.07 9.52
CA LEU A 128 -13.45 10.27 8.96
C LEU A 128 -13.28 11.69 8.40
N ARG A 129 -14.25 12.20 7.64
CA ARG A 129 -14.19 13.57 7.08
C ARG A 129 -14.08 14.63 8.17
N GLU A 130 -14.85 14.51 9.25
CA GLU A 130 -14.72 15.42 10.40
C GLU A 130 -13.35 15.26 11.09
N GLY A 131 -12.83 14.04 11.23
CA GLY A 131 -11.49 13.81 11.76
C GLY A 131 -10.37 14.38 10.88
N LEU A 132 -10.63 14.51 9.57
CA LEU A 132 -9.75 15.15 8.59
C LEU A 132 -10.04 16.65 8.43
N ARG A 133 -10.92 17.25 9.23
CA ARG A 133 -11.23 18.68 9.10
C ARG A 133 -9.98 19.52 9.35
N GLY A 134 -9.67 20.40 8.40
CA GLY A 134 -8.45 21.22 8.43
C GLY A 134 -7.16 20.41 8.22
N TYR A 135 -7.27 19.13 7.85
CA TYR A 135 -6.17 18.35 7.35
C TYR A 135 -6.14 18.45 5.82
N ASP A 136 -5.02 18.90 5.28
CA ASP A 136 -4.77 18.87 3.85
C ASP A 136 -3.88 17.66 3.52
N PRO A 137 -4.45 16.56 2.99
CA PRO A 137 -3.67 15.39 2.61
C PRO A 137 -2.79 15.62 1.38
N PHE A 138 -2.92 16.76 0.69
CA PHE A 138 -2.10 17.15 -0.45
C PHE A 138 -1.03 18.19 -0.09
N ALA A 139 -0.98 18.63 1.17
CA ALA A 139 0.09 19.50 1.65
C ALA A 139 1.44 18.79 1.52
N ARG A 140 2.50 19.57 1.22
CA ARG A 140 3.87 19.05 1.11
C ARG A 140 4.35 18.35 2.39
N PHE A 141 3.97 18.90 3.54
CA PHE A 141 4.29 18.35 4.86
C PHE A 141 3.02 18.33 5.73
N PRO A 142 2.16 17.31 5.55
CA PRO A 142 0.95 17.19 6.36
C PRO A 142 1.33 16.86 7.82
N ASN A 143 0.47 17.21 8.77
CA ASN A 143 0.63 16.77 10.16
C ASN A 143 0.09 15.35 10.35
N ALA A 144 0.71 14.53 11.21
CA ALA A 144 0.12 13.23 11.53
C ALA A 144 -1.28 13.38 12.16
N ARG A 145 -2.19 12.45 11.86
CA ARG A 145 -3.56 12.44 12.41
C ARG A 145 -3.90 11.07 12.97
N VAL A 146 -4.65 11.06 14.07
CA VAL A 146 -5.26 9.85 14.64
C VAL A 146 -6.76 10.09 14.72
N ILE A 147 -7.54 9.17 14.17
CA ILE A 147 -9.00 9.28 14.08
C ILE A 147 -9.61 7.98 14.60
N ASN A 148 -10.58 8.09 15.50
CA ASN A 148 -11.33 6.95 15.99
C ASN A 148 -12.59 6.77 15.14
N ILE A 149 -12.89 5.53 14.77
CA ILE A 149 -14.03 5.12 13.98
C ILE A 149 -14.80 4.08 14.79
N GLY A 150 -16.05 4.35 15.12
CA GLY A 150 -16.85 3.54 16.05
C GLY A 150 -17.92 4.37 16.69
#